data_AF-A0A3D8VML1-F1
#
_entry.id   AF-A0A3D8VML1-F1
#
_cell.length_a   1.000
_cell.length_b   1.000
_cell.length_c   1.000
_cell.angle_alpha   90.00
_cell.angle_beta   90.00
_cell.angle_gamma   90.00
#
_symmetry.space_group_name_H-M   'P 1'
#
loop_
_entity.id
_entity.type
_entity.pdbx_description
1 polymer ?
#
loop_
_entity_poly.entity_id
_entity_poly.type
_entity_poly.pdbx_seq_one_letter_code
_entity_poly.pdbx_strand_id
1 'polypeptide(L)'
;MQMLHILNGEEMKKAQLNGRMEGEHVIPFNEAMCAGETCETIFSEEFIKTRALTHGVSESDYRRITVEKLEAVFHEGRNHLKLWFDEDM
;
A
#
# COMPACT_ATOMS: atom_id res chain seq x y z
N MET A 1 20.44 -7.19 -7.27
CA MET A 1 19.77 -6.70 -6.05
C MET A 1 18.28 -6.90 -6.22
N GLN A 2 17.56 -7.40 -5.21
CA GLN A 2 16.10 -7.56 -5.29
C GLN A 2 15.44 -6.30 -4.71
N MET A 3 15.06 -5.37 -5.59
CA MET A 3 14.36 -4.14 -5.22
C MET A 3 12.86 -4.40 -5.10
N LEU A 4 12.21 -3.76 -4.14
CA LEU A 4 10.75 -3.65 -4.08
C LEU A 4 10.36 -2.22 -4.38
N HIS A 5 9.44 -2.03 -5.31
CA HIS A 5 8.91 -0.71 -5.64
C HIS A 5 7.56 -0.52 -4.96
N ILE A 6 7.45 0.51 -4.13
CA ILE A 6 6.20 0.90 -3.47
C ILE A 6 5.67 2.15 -4.16
N LEU A 7 4.48 2.05 -4.74
CA LEU A 7 3.87 3.12 -5.53
C LEU A 7 2.75 3.83 -4.77
N ASN A 8 2.49 5.09 -5.09
CA ASN A 8 1.39 5.86 -4.53
C ASN A 8 0.03 5.39 -5.09
N GLY A 9 -0.53 4.35 -4.47
CA GLY A 9 -1.83 3.80 -4.81
C GLY A 9 -1.88 2.92 -6.07
N GLU A 10 -3.07 2.34 -6.31
CA GLU A 10 -3.32 1.40 -7.41
C GLU A 10 -3.26 2.07 -8.79
N GLU A 11 -3.65 3.33 -8.90
CA GLU A 11 -3.65 4.05 -10.19
C GLU A 11 -2.24 4.27 -10.72
N MET A 12 -1.29 4.65 -9.84
CA MET A 12 0.12 4.75 -10.23
C MET A 12 0.66 3.39 -10.66
N LYS A 13 0.29 2.31 -9.96
CA LYS A 13 0.67 0.95 -10.36
C LYS A 13 0.18 0.59 -11.76
N LYS A 14 -1.07 0.87 -12.09
CA LYS A 14 -1.60 0.64 -13.44
C LYS A 14 -0.84 1.45 -14.49
N ALA A 15 -0.51 2.71 -14.19
CA ALA A 15 0.23 3.57 -15.11
C ALA A 15 1.68 3.09 -15.35
N GLN A 16 2.37 2.63 -14.30
CA GLN A 16 3.77 2.20 -14.39
C GLN A 16 3.96 0.78 -14.97
N LEU A 17 2.99 -0.12 -14.75
CA LEU A 17 3.04 -1.49 -15.30
C LEU A 17 2.83 -1.51 -16.81
N ASN A 18 2.14 -0.53 -17.39
CA ASN A 18 2.00 -0.39 -18.85
C ASN A 18 3.22 0.26 -19.51
N GLY A 19 4.37 0.30 -18.83
CA GLY A 19 5.57 0.95 -19.34
C GLY A 19 6.83 0.65 -18.53
N ARG A 20 7.23 1.59 -17.65
CA ARG A 20 8.58 1.67 -17.05
C ARG A 20 8.97 0.53 -16.11
N MET A 21 8.02 -0.24 -15.60
CA MET A 21 8.24 -1.19 -14.49
C MET A 21 7.74 -2.61 -14.81
N GLU A 22 7.63 -2.94 -16.09
CA GLU A 22 7.26 -4.28 -16.53
C GLU A 22 8.31 -5.31 -16.07
N GLY A 23 7.87 -6.36 -15.36
CA GLY A 23 8.76 -7.39 -14.79
C GLY A 23 9.35 -7.05 -13.42
N GLU A 24 9.18 -5.83 -12.92
CA GLU A 24 9.61 -5.44 -11.57
C GLU A 24 8.61 -5.89 -10.49
N HIS A 25 9.08 -6.04 -9.25
CA HIS A 25 8.20 -6.30 -8.12
C HIS A 25 7.64 -5.01 -7.56
N VAL A 26 6.32 -4.89 -7.62
CA VAL A 26 5.60 -3.65 -7.37
C VAL A 26 4.43 -3.88 -6.43
N ILE A 27 4.38 -3.10 -5.35
CA ILE A 27 3.27 -3.07 -4.40
C ILE A 27 2.66 -1.66 -4.39
N PRO A 28 1.32 -1.52 -4.53
CA PRO A 28 0.65 -0.25 -4.37
C PRO A 28 0.42 0.04 -2.88
N PHE A 29 0.78 1.24 -2.44
CA PHE A 29 0.46 1.76 -1.11
C PHE A 29 -0.93 2.40 -1.16
N ASN A 30 -1.96 1.64 -0.78
CA ASN A 30 -3.36 2.09 -0.78
C ASN A 30 -3.80 2.57 0.62
N GLU A 31 -3.06 3.51 1.20
CA GLU A 31 -3.38 4.09 2.52
C GLU A 31 -3.20 5.62 2.48
N ALA A 32 -4.10 6.33 3.17
CA ALA A 32 -4.03 7.77 3.34
C ALA A 32 -3.21 8.11 4.59
N MET A 33 -2.05 8.73 4.42
CA MET A 33 -1.14 9.01 5.54
C MET A 33 -1.64 10.13 6.47
N CYS A 34 -2.47 11.04 5.98
CA CYS A 34 -2.85 12.28 6.69
C CYS A 34 -4.36 12.41 6.98
N ALA A 35 -5.11 11.31 6.92
CA ALA A 35 -6.56 11.32 7.15
C ALA A 35 -6.94 10.32 8.25
N GLY A 36 -7.94 10.67 9.08
CA GLY A 36 -8.50 9.78 10.11
C GLY A 36 -7.69 9.69 11.40
N GLU A 37 -8.25 8.99 12.38
CA GLU A 37 -7.62 8.75 13.68
C GLU A 37 -6.46 7.74 13.56
N THR A 38 -5.48 7.88 14.44
CA THR A 38 -4.33 6.97 14.55
C THR A 38 -4.62 5.82 15.50
N CYS A 39 -4.05 4.64 15.25
CA CYS A 39 -4.07 3.50 16.15
C CYS A 39 -2.64 3.02 16.41
N GLU A 40 -2.33 2.61 17.64
CA GLU A 40 -0.98 2.21 18.05
C GLU A 40 -0.51 0.93 17.35
N THR A 41 -1.39 -0.07 17.25
CA THR A 41 -1.05 -1.36 16.65
C THR A 41 -1.54 -1.43 15.20
N ILE A 42 -0.61 -1.33 14.26
CA ILE A 42 -0.88 -1.49 12.82
C ILE A 42 -1.49 -2.87 12.54
N PHE A 43 -2.44 -2.92 11.61
CA PHE A 43 -3.18 -4.13 11.20
C PHE A 43 -4.00 -4.85 12.28
N SER A 44 -4.10 -4.28 13.48
CA SER A 44 -5.09 -4.75 14.46
C SER A 44 -6.52 -4.61 13.93
N GLU A 45 -7.46 -5.35 14.52
CA GLU A 45 -8.89 -5.21 14.22
C GLU A 45 -9.38 -3.76 14.39
N GLU A 46 -8.89 -3.08 15.44
CA GLU A 46 -9.21 -1.67 15.70
C GLU A 46 -8.67 -0.76 14.60
N PHE A 47 -7.41 -0.96 14.19
CA PHE A 47 -6.81 -0.24 13.07
C PHE A 47 -7.65 -0.44 11.81
N ILE A 48 -7.92 -1.68 11.42
CA ILE A 48 -8.65 -2.03 10.19
C ILE A 48 -10.03 -1.39 10.17
N LYS A 49 -10.77 -1.46 11.27
CA LYS A 49 -12.09 -0.84 11.38
C LYS A 49 -12.03 0.68 11.27
N THR A 50 -11.08 1.31 11.96
CA THR A 50 -10.90 2.76 11.96
C THR A 50 -10.52 3.28 10.58
N ARG A 51 -9.61 2.59 9.90
CA ARG A 51 -9.15 2.96 8.56
C ARG A 51 -10.22 2.70 7.50
N ALA A 52 -10.89 1.55 7.54
CA ALA A 52 -11.99 1.26 6.62
C ALA A 52 -13.09 2.34 6.69
N LEU A 53 -13.45 2.78 7.90
CA LEU A 53 -14.38 3.88 8.10
C LEU A 53 -13.85 5.21 7.53
N THR A 54 -12.58 5.53 7.77
CA THR A 54 -11.93 6.75 7.24
C THR A 54 -11.97 6.80 5.72
N HIS A 55 -11.77 5.66 5.06
CA HIS A 55 -11.81 5.52 3.60
C HIS A 55 -13.23 5.36 3.02
N GLY A 56 -14.24 5.17 3.86
CA GLY A 56 -15.62 4.92 3.42
C GLY A 56 -15.80 3.57 2.71
N VAL A 57 -14.99 2.56 3.06
CA VAL A 57 -15.03 1.21 2.46
C VAL A 57 -15.37 0.14 3.50
N SER A 58 -15.67 -1.07 3.03
CA SER A 58 -15.86 -2.22 3.93
C SER A 58 -14.53 -2.68 4.55
N GLU A 59 -14.57 -3.26 5.76
CA GLU A 59 -13.38 -3.85 6.39
C GLU A 59 -12.75 -4.95 5.52
N SER A 60 -13.59 -5.74 4.84
CA SER A 60 -13.13 -6.77 3.88
C SER A 60 -12.39 -6.17 2.69
N ASP A 61 -12.87 -5.05 2.14
CA ASP A 61 -12.19 -4.39 1.04
C ASP A 61 -10.88 -3.78 1.51
N TYR A 62 -10.89 -3.10 2.66
CA TYR A 62 -9.69 -2.50 3.25
C TYR A 62 -8.60 -3.55 3.50
N ARG A 63 -8.95 -4.71 4.06
CA ARG A 63 -8.01 -5.83 4.22
C ARG A 63 -7.37 -6.23 2.91
N ARG A 64 -8.20 -6.53 1.91
CA ARG A 64 -7.76 -7.03 0.60
C ARG A 64 -6.92 -6.04 -0.19
N ILE A 65 -7.30 -4.75 -0.18
CA ILE A 65 -6.63 -3.75 -1.03
C ILE A 65 -5.45 -3.07 -0.36
N THR A 66 -5.39 -3.04 0.98
CA THR A 66 -4.39 -2.32 1.76
C THR A 66 -3.58 -3.26 2.64
N VAL A 67 -4.22 -3.96 3.59
CA VAL A 67 -3.50 -4.76 4.61
C VAL A 67 -2.70 -5.89 3.96
N GLU A 68 -3.34 -6.77 3.18
CA GLU A 68 -2.69 -7.92 2.56
C GLU A 68 -1.51 -7.52 1.66
N LYS A 69 -1.65 -6.39 0.94
CA LYS A 69 -0.60 -5.87 0.06
C LYS A 69 0.59 -5.30 0.84
N LEU A 70 0.32 -4.61 1.95
CA LEU A 70 1.39 -4.07 2.79
C LEU A 70 2.05 -5.16 3.64
N GLU A 71 1.29 -6.13 4.12
CA GLU A 71 1.84 -7.28 4.85
C GLU A 71 2.85 -8.06 3.99
N ALA A 72 2.57 -8.20 2.70
CA ALA A 72 3.50 -8.82 1.76
C ALA A 72 4.90 -8.19 1.80
N VAL A 73 5.00 -6.86 1.99
CA VAL A 73 6.28 -6.13 2.09
C VAL A 73 7.18 -6.72 3.18
N PHE A 74 6.62 -7.11 4.33
CA PHE A 74 7.38 -7.65 5.45
C PHE A 74 7.84 -9.09 5.23
N HIS A 75 7.22 -9.81 4.28
CA HIS A 75 7.49 -11.21 4.00
C HIS A 75 8.27 -11.45 2.70
N GLU A 76 8.41 -10.45 1.83
CA GLU A 76 9.10 -10.58 0.52
C GLU A 76 10.62 -10.82 0.63
N GLY A 77 11.23 -10.64 1.81
CA GLY A 77 12.67 -10.89 2.01
C GLY A 77 13.59 -9.94 1.22
N ARG A 78 13.04 -8.85 0.66
CA ARG A 78 13.77 -7.83 -0.08
C ARG A 78 14.46 -6.88 0.89
N ASN A 79 15.70 -6.51 0.57
CA ASN A 79 16.53 -5.66 1.42
C ASN A 79 16.62 -4.20 0.93
N HIS A 80 15.96 -3.87 -0.18
CA HIS A 80 15.94 -2.51 -0.74
C HIS A 80 14.52 -2.12 -1.14
N LEU A 81 14.07 -0.97 -0.63
CA LEU A 81 12.79 -0.36 -0.98
C LEU A 81 13.03 0.89 -1.82
N LYS A 82 12.25 1.06 -2.89
CA LYS A 82 12.17 2.32 -3.64
C LYS A 82 10.74 2.84 -3.58
N LEU A 83 10.58 4.01 -2.98
CA LEU A 83 9.29 4.68 -2.79
C LEU A 83 9.05 5.65 -3.94
N TRP A 84 7.84 5.67 -4.49
CA TRP A 84 7.45 6.56 -5.59
C TRP A 84 6.24 7.38 -5.16
N PHE A 85 6.52 8.48 -4.45
CA PHE A 85 5.52 9.41 -3.90
C PHE A 85 5.78 10.87 -4.32
N ASP A 86 6.78 11.11 -5.17
CA ASP A 86 7.23 12.46 -5.56
C ASP A 86 6.27 13.18 -6.53
N GLU A 87 5.36 12.44 -7.18
CA GLU A 87 4.27 13.01 -7.98
C GLU A 87 2.98 12.79 -7.20
N ASP A 88 2.59 13.81 -6.42
CA ASP A 88 1.21 13.98 -5.96
C ASP A 88 0.36 14.06 -7.24
N MET A 89 -0.47 13.04 -7.50
CA MET A 89 -1.44 13.09 -8.59
C MET A 89 -2.64 13.94 -8.19
#